data_AF-A0A369J8R3-F1
#
_entry.id   AF-A0A369J8R3-F1
#
_cell.length_a   1.000
_cell.length_b   1.000
_cell.length_c   1.000
_cell.angle_alpha   90.00
_cell.angle_beta   90.00
_cell.angle_gamma   90.00
#
_symmetry.space_group_name_H-M   'P 1'
#
loop_
_entity.id
_entity.type
_entity.pdbx_description
1 polymer ?
#
loop_
_entity_poly.entity_id
_entity_poly.type
_entity_poly.pdbx_seq_one_letter_code
_entity_poly.pdbx_strand_id
1 'polypeptide(L)'
;MSVVLVFVLDGPGRPPLKRGKKVNPVPMWITPYLEELVNGFGFFIHQAPGEADAELAKLNSAGMIDAIITDDSDVLVFGGQSVICRSPIAKSDDYDSVILYTVDNVEHSDGVKLTRGGLLLLALLVGGDYDPGIDGCGAVVAQALAECGFGDELLDAVLTSKGPDDLQRFLEKWRHELRHELLSNSHHHLKHRKPSLACKITNDFPDLAVLKQYVDPLTSWSSQSGCHIPDGVAWRSREPMIPRIAAFCVQRFGWGKDAEIVKRLHAKLWEGVAFRMICSPLVRYDSTRRLVSTPATNATIVSHKRSMIAAAHLTPSLRVVVSTGNFQDLMGVPWSNVSYKESIPVHIPISILQFRIPSLYRDLGSHKLKRKQNMSAAFLSGSVSTKDRYNHTPAERLPVTREVIEVSDDEADGKVLKVGHALSLQIIELTDSDGSDGHGTIDLT
;
A
#
# COMPACT_ATOMS: atom_id res chain seq x y z
N MET A 1 -3.90 -3.83 -10.75
CA MET A 1 -4.34 -4.75 -9.67
C MET A 1 -5.84 -4.65 -9.45
N SER A 2 -6.48 -5.66 -8.87
CA SER A 2 -7.93 -5.63 -8.55
C SER A 2 -8.13 -5.06 -7.14
N VAL A 3 -7.85 -3.76 -6.98
CA VAL A 3 -7.95 -3.05 -5.70
C VAL A 3 -9.08 -2.02 -5.77
N VAL A 4 -9.83 -1.86 -4.69
CA VAL A 4 -10.77 -0.75 -4.51
C VAL A 4 -10.03 0.37 -3.81
N LEU A 5 -9.87 1.51 -4.48
CA LEU A 5 -9.20 2.67 -3.89
C LEU A 5 -10.22 3.64 -3.29
N VAL A 6 -9.93 4.06 -2.07
CA VAL A 6 -10.61 5.14 -1.36
C VAL A 6 -9.56 6.21 -1.07
N PHE A 7 -9.72 7.38 -1.68
CA PHE A 7 -8.86 8.52 -1.43
C PHE A 7 -9.41 9.29 -0.23
N VAL A 8 -8.61 9.42 0.82
CA VAL A 8 -8.99 10.19 2.01
C VAL A 8 -8.35 11.58 1.91
N LEU A 9 -9.17 12.62 2.03
CA LEU A 9 -8.76 14.01 1.97
C LEU A 9 -8.84 14.64 3.36
N ASP A 10 -7.94 15.59 3.64
CA ASP A 10 -8.00 16.40 4.85
C ASP A 10 -9.33 17.15 4.99
N GLY A 11 -9.75 17.26 6.24
CA GLY A 11 -10.91 18.00 6.70
C GLY A 11 -10.61 19.41 7.20
N PRO A 12 -11.68 20.16 7.50
CA PRO A 12 -11.57 21.49 8.09
C PRO A 12 -11.07 21.48 9.54
N GLY A 13 -11.19 20.35 10.25
CA GLY A 13 -10.83 20.20 11.66
C GLY A 13 -9.37 19.83 11.92
N ARG A 14 -8.50 19.88 10.89
CA ARG A 14 -7.06 19.66 11.06
C ARG A 14 -6.43 20.68 12.01
N PRO A 15 -5.38 20.32 12.76
CA PRO A 15 -4.69 21.23 13.67
C PRO A 15 -4.19 22.50 12.96
N PRO A 16 -4.33 23.68 13.58
CA PRO A 16 -3.98 24.95 12.95
C PRO A 16 -2.48 25.18 12.81
N LEU A 17 -1.66 24.42 13.55
CA LEU A 17 -0.22 24.40 13.45
C LEU A 17 0.28 22.97 13.29
N LYS A 18 1.24 22.80 12.38
CA LYS A 18 2.04 21.58 12.21
C LYS A 18 3.49 21.95 11.93
N ARG A 19 4.45 21.28 12.57
CA ARG A 19 5.91 21.50 12.39
C ARG A 19 6.30 22.99 12.52
N GLY A 20 5.68 23.69 13.47
CA GLY A 20 5.88 25.14 13.69
C GLY A 20 5.31 26.05 12.59
N LYS A 21 4.56 25.52 11.62
CA LYS A 21 3.95 26.28 10.51
C LYS A 21 2.44 26.29 10.62
N LYS A 22 1.82 27.42 10.27
CA LYS A 22 0.36 27.52 10.18
C LYS A 22 -0.15 26.66 9.03
N VAL A 23 -1.14 25.83 9.32
CA VAL A 23 -1.84 25.03 8.31
C VAL A 23 -2.86 25.93 7.62
N ASN A 24 -2.82 25.98 6.27
CA ASN A 24 -3.83 26.70 5.50
C ASN A 24 -5.13 25.91 5.54
N PRO A 25 -6.23 26.42 6.12
CA PRO A 25 -7.49 25.68 6.22
C PRO A 25 -8.22 25.54 4.88
N VAL A 26 -7.89 26.34 3.88
CA VAL A 26 -8.54 26.32 2.56
C VAL A 26 -8.22 25.01 1.85
N PRO A 27 -9.23 24.27 1.35
CA PRO A 27 -9.00 23.11 0.49
C PRO A 27 -8.14 23.46 -0.72
N MET A 28 -7.31 22.54 -1.17
CA MET A 28 -6.50 22.79 -2.35
C MET A 28 -7.39 23.05 -3.56
N TRP A 29 -7.02 24.01 -4.40
CA TRP A 29 -7.78 24.37 -5.61
C TRP A 29 -7.98 23.18 -6.57
N ILE A 30 -7.11 22.16 -6.47
CA ILE A 30 -7.15 20.95 -7.28
C ILE A 30 -8.21 19.94 -6.81
N THR A 31 -8.70 20.04 -5.58
CA THR A 31 -9.60 19.06 -4.96
C THR A 31 -10.84 18.74 -5.81
N PRO A 32 -11.60 19.71 -6.35
CA PRO A 32 -12.76 19.41 -7.19
C PRO A 32 -12.41 18.64 -8.48
N TYR A 33 -11.23 18.91 -9.05
CA TYR A 33 -10.77 18.21 -10.26
C TYR A 33 -10.27 16.81 -9.96
N LEU A 34 -9.62 16.63 -8.81
CA LEU A 34 -9.27 15.31 -8.30
C LEU A 34 -10.54 14.48 -8.07
N GLU A 35 -11.58 15.08 -7.47
CA GLU A 35 -12.87 14.43 -7.28
C GLU A 35 -13.53 13.99 -8.58
N GLU A 36 -13.56 14.88 -9.57
CA GLU A 36 -14.08 14.57 -10.90
C GLU A 36 -13.34 13.38 -11.53
N LEU A 37 -12.00 13.37 -11.43
CA LEU A 37 -11.14 12.35 -12.00
C LEU A 37 -11.31 10.99 -11.30
N VAL A 38 -11.21 10.97 -9.97
CA VAL A 38 -11.32 9.75 -9.14
C VAL A 38 -12.69 9.09 -9.33
N ASN A 39 -13.76 9.89 -9.35
CA ASN A 39 -15.10 9.40 -9.67
C ASN A 39 -15.20 8.90 -11.12
N GLY A 40 -14.53 9.56 -12.08
CA GLY A 40 -14.44 9.10 -13.46
C GLY A 40 -13.76 7.72 -13.58
N PHE A 41 -12.74 7.46 -12.78
CA PHE A 41 -12.12 6.14 -12.65
C PHE A 41 -12.96 5.16 -11.82
N GLY A 42 -14.12 5.54 -11.26
CA GLY A 42 -14.93 4.66 -10.43
C GLY A 42 -14.24 4.27 -9.12
N PHE A 43 -13.39 5.14 -8.58
CA PHE A 43 -12.86 5.04 -7.23
C PHE A 43 -13.69 5.90 -6.27
N PHE A 44 -13.32 5.91 -4.99
CA PHE A 44 -14.07 6.60 -3.93
C PHE A 44 -13.24 7.72 -3.34
N ILE A 45 -13.95 8.72 -2.82
CA ILE A 45 -13.38 9.79 -2.02
C ILE A 45 -14.12 9.83 -0.71
N HIS A 46 -13.35 10.03 0.35
CA HIS A 46 -13.83 10.30 1.69
C HIS A 46 -13.13 11.55 2.21
N GLN A 47 -13.87 12.46 2.83
CA GLN A 47 -13.28 13.62 3.47
C GLN A 47 -13.23 13.36 4.98
N ALA A 48 -12.03 13.35 5.54
CA ALA A 48 -11.84 13.26 6.99
C ALA A 48 -12.46 14.48 7.68
N PRO A 49 -12.92 14.36 8.94
CA PRO A 49 -13.27 15.53 9.74
C PRO A 49 -12.06 16.37 10.14
N GLY A 50 -10.94 15.70 10.45
CA GLY A 50 -9.65 16.28 10.80
C GLY A 50 -8.59 15.95 9.75
N GLU A 51 -7.61 15.14 10.13
CA GLU A 51 -6.48 14.77 9.26
C GLU A 51 -6.74 13.45 8.54
N ALA A 52 -6.26 13.37 7.30
CA ALA A 52 -6.40 12.15 6.50
C ALA A 52 -5.70 10.95 7.14
N ASP A 53 -4.52 11.12 7.74
CA ASP A 53 -3.74 10.02 8.33
C ASP A 53 -4.43 9.40 9.55
N ALA A 54 -4.97 10.24 10.44
CA ALA A 54 -5.75 9.77 11.58
C ALA A 54 -7.04 9.05 11.14
N GLU A 55 -7.71 9.58 10.11
CA GLU A 55 -8.90 8.96 9.54
C GLU A 55 -8.57 7.61 8.87
N LEU A 56 -7.47 7.53 8.11
CA LEU A 56 -6.97 6.31 7.47
C LEU A 56 -6.66 5.23 8.51
N ALA A 57 -5.93 5.59 9.58
CA ALA A 57 -5.65 4.69 10.70
C ALA A 57 -6.93 4.18 11.35
N LYS A 58 -7.94 5.05 11.52
CA LYS A 58 -9.23 4.65 12.09
C LYS A 58 -10.03 3.74 11.15
N LEU A 59 -10.07 4.04 9.86
CA LEU A 59 -10.72 3.21 8.84
C LEU A 59 -10.10 1.81 8.77
N ASN A 60 -8.77 1.72 8.86
CA ASN A 60 -8.05 0.46 8.81
C ASN A 60 -8.24 -0.37 10.08
N SER A 61 -8.09 0.24 11.26
CA SER A 61 -8.34 -0.46 12.55
C SER A 61 -9.81 -0.85 12.75
N ALA A 62 -10.77 -0.14 12.15
CA ALA A 62 -12.18 -0.51 12.14
C ALA A 62 -12.54 -1.60 11.09
N GLY A 63 -11.57 -2.03 10.27
CA GLY A 63 -11.78 -3.05 9.22
C GLY A 63 -12.59 -2.56 8.02
N MET A 64 -12.69 -1.24 7.80
CA MET A 64 -13.36 -0.67 6.62
C MET A 64 -12.47 -0.64 5.38
N ILE A 65 -11.15 -0.58 5.58
CA ILE A 65 -10.13 -0.75 4.55
C ILE A 65 -9.09 -1.77 5.00
N ASP A 66 -8.57 -2.55 4.06
CA ASP A 66 -7.60 -3.62 4.36
C ASP A 66 -6.18 -3.08 4.60
N ALA A 67 -5.79 -2.02 3.90
CA ALA A 67 -4.47 -1.40 3.99
C ALA A 67 -4.51 0.09 3.65
N ILE A 68 -3.54 0.82 4.17
CA ILE A 68 -3.30 2.25 3.94
C ILE A 68 -2.16 2.38 2.93
N ILE A 69 -2.28 3.27 1.94
CA ILE A 69 -1.16 3.63 1.06
C ILE A 69 -0.75 5.05 1.41
N THR A 70 0.43 5.21 2.01
CA THR A 70 0.99 6.50 2.38
C THR A 70 2.51 6.37 2.52
N ASP A 71 3.22 7.48 2.31
CA ASP A 71 4.63 7.60 2.67
C ASP A 71 4.78 8.22 4.08
N ASP A 72 3.69 8.69 4.70
CA ASP A 72 3.68 9.25 6.05
C ASP A 72 3.60 8.15 7.12
N SER A 73 4.48 8.20 8.11
CA SER A 73 4.55 7.24 9.21
C SER A 73 3.56 7.53 10.35
N ASP A 74 2.98 8.74 10.42
CA ASP A 74 2.09 9.15 11.51
C ASP A 74 0.86 8.24 11.64
N VAL A 75 0.43 7.62 10.53
CA VAL A 75 -0.64 6.61 10.51
C VAL A 75 -0.38 5.45 11.49
N LEU A 76 0.88 5.08 11.73
CA LEU A 76 1.22 4.02 12.69
C LEU A 76 1.01 4.49 14.14
N VAL A 77 1.35 5.74 14.45
CA VAL A 77 1.11 6.36 15.77
C VAL A 77 -0.40 6.45 16.05
N PHE A 78 -1.20 6.79 15.04
CA PHE A 78 -2.66 6.79 15.12
C PHE A 78 -3.29 5.38 15.21
N GLY A 79 -2.50 4.32 15.03
CA GLY A 79 -2.94 2.92 15.18
C GLY A 79 -3.32 2.21 13.88
N GLY A 80 -2.80 2.68 12.74
CA GLY A 80 -2.88 1.97 11.46
C GLY A 80 -2.24 0.58 11.57
N GLN A 81 -2.88 -0.43 10.99
CA GLN A 81 -2.55 -1.85 11.14
C GLN A 81 -1.71 -2.39 9.99
N SER A 82 -1.94 -1.90 8.77
CA SER A 82 -1.27 -2.33 7.54
C SER A 82 -1.03 -1.14 6.63
N VAL A 83 0.24 -0.78 6.46
CA VAL A 83 0.68 0.41 5.73
C VAL A 83 1.59 -0.01 4.58
N ILE A 84 1.23 0.43 3.38
CA ILE A 84 1.98 0.21 2.15
C ILE A 84 2.64 1.52 1.78
N CYS A 85 3.96 1.54 1.72
CA CYS A 85 4.72 2.68 1.22
C CYS A 85 5.52 2.30 -0.03
N ARG A 86 5.99 3.32 -0.75
CA ARG A 86 6.94 3.06 -1.84
C ARG A 86 8.25 2.54 -1.27
N SER A 87 8.84 1.54 -1.92
CA SER A 87 10.17 1.07 -1.52
C SER A 87 11.21 2.18 -1.71
N PRO A 88 12.04 2.49 -0.69
CA PRO A 88 13.07 3.54 -0.78
C PRO A 88 14.15 3.22 -1.82
N ILE A 89 14.36 1.92 -2.10
CA ILE A 89 15.31 1.46 -3.12
C ILE A 89 14.70 1.33 -4.51
N ALA A 90 13.41 1.63 -4.67
CA ALA A 90 12.75 1.63 -5.97
C ALA A 90 13.32 2.73 -6.85
N LYS A 91 13.50 2.44 -8.15
CA LYS A 91 13.81 3.47 -9.14
C LYS A 91 12.65 4.45 -9.25
N SER A 92 12.91 5.67 -9.73
CA SER A 92 11.91 6.73 -9.82
C SER A 92 10.69 6.37 -10.69
N ASP A 93 10.84 5.46 -11.65
CA ASP A 93 9.80 4.93 -12.52
C ASP A 93 9.24 3.56 -12.10
N ASP A 94 9.78 2.96 -11.04
CA ASP A 94 9.28 1.73 -10.45
C ASP A 94 8.21 2.04 -9.38
N TYR A 95 6.96 1.80 -9.75
CA TYR A 95 5.79 1.95 -8.88
C TYR A 95 5.25 0.60 -8.38
N ASP A 96 5.88 -0.51 -8.75
CA ASP A 96 5.46 -1.86 -8.38
C ASP A 96 6.20 -2.34 -7.12
N SER A 97 7.39 -1.79 -6.85
CA SER A 97 8.16 -2.06 -5.63
C SER A 97 7.63 -1.26 -4.44
N VAL A 98 6.89 -1.95 -3.57
CA VAL A 98 6.34 -1.41 -2.32
C VAL A 98 6.83 -2.17 -1.10
N ILE A 99 6.82 -1.53 0.07
CA ILE A 99 7.03 -2.19 1.37
C ILE A 99 5.70 -2.21 2.10
N LEU A 100 5.40 -3.34 2.75
CA LEU A 100 4.25 -3.49 3.63
C LEU A 100 4.73 -3.55 5.08
N TYR A 101 4.37 -2.54 5.86
CA TYR A 101 4.49 -2.54 7.31
C TYR A 101 3.18 -3.03 7.94
N THR A 102 3.26 -4.12 8.69
CA THR A 102 2.17 -4.58 9.55
C THR A 102 2.52 -4.31 11.00
N VAL A 103 1.54 -4.01 11.84
CA VAL A 103 1.76 -3.82 13.28
C VAL A 103 2.50 -5.01 13.89
N ASP A 104 2.09 -6.24 13.54
CA ASP A 104 2.78 -7.46 13.99
C ASP A 104 4.29 -7.42 13.67
N ASN A 105 4.66 -7.03 12.46
CA ASN A 105 6.07 -6.95 12.07
C ASN A 105 6.78 -5.79 12.76
N VAL A 106 6.16 -4.62 12.90
CA VAL A 106 6.78 -3.46 13.56
C VAL A 106 7.04 -3.75 15.05
N GLU A 107 6.12 -4.48 15.70
CA GLU A 107 6.20 -4.82 17.12
C GLU A 107 7.15 -5.98 17.42
N HIS A 108 7.27 -6.96 16.51
CA HIS A 108 7.97 -8.21 16.82
C HIS A 108 9.24 -8.45 15.98
N SER A 109 9.52 -7.61 14.97
CA SER A 109 10.75 -7.75 14.19
C SER A 109 11.97 -7.32 15.01
N ASP A 110 13.05 -8.08 14.88
CA ASP A 110 14.32 -7.77 15.50
C ASP A 110 14.83 -6.39 15.03
N GLY A 111 15.22 -5.54 15.99
CA GLY A 111 15.77 -4.21 15.73
C GLY A 111 14.76 -3.06 15.67
N VAL A 112 13.44 -3.33 15.61
CA VAL A 112 12.40 -2.29 15.69
C VAL A 112 11.71 -2.38 17.05
N LYS A 113 10.96 -3.46 17.31
CA LYS A 113 10.24 -3.72 18.58
C LYS A 113 9.46 -2.50 19.10
N LEU A 114 8.71 -1.84 18.22
CA LEU A 114 7.94 -0.64 18.55
C LEU A 114 6.45 -0.94 18.56
N THR A 115 5.85 -0.89 19.74
CA THR A 115 4.39 -0.84 19.93
C THR A 115 3.83 0.52 19.54
N ARG A 116 2.50 0.62 19.43
CA ARG A 116 1.84 1.93 19.28
C ARG A 116 2.23 2.91 20.41
N GLY A 117 2.32 2.43 21.66
CA GLY A 117 2.77 3.25 22.78
C GLY A 117 4.23 3.68 22.62
N GLY A 118 5.10 2.78 22.16
CA GLY A 118 6.47 3.10 21.80
C GLY A 118 6.58 4.19 20.72
N LEU A 119 5.83 4.05 19.62
CA LEU A 119 5.78 5.04 18.54
C LEU A 119 5.27 6.41 19.03
N LEU A 120 4.26 6.42 19.90
CA LEU A 120 3.78 7.64 20.56
C LEU A 120 4.89 8.31 21.37
N LEU A 121 5.64 7.53 22.16
CA LEU A 121 6.76 8.05 22.94
C LEU A 121 7.86 8.64 22.04
N LEU A 122 8.16 7.98 20.92
CA LEU A 122 9.10 8.49 19.92
C LEU A 122 8.66 9.85 19.38
N ALA A 123 7.39 9.99 18.98
CA ALA A 123 6.86 11.25 18.47
C ALA A 123 6.94 12.39 19.52
N LEU A 124 6.73 12.09 20.79
CA LEU A 124 6.82 13.07 21.88
C LEU A 124 8.27 13.44 22.24
N LEU A 125 9.21 12.50 22.14
CA LEU A 125 10.60 12.70 22.55
C LEU A 125 11.48 13.26 21.43
N VAL A 126 11.37 12.69 20.22
CA VAL A 126 12.16 13.08 19.05
C VAL A 126 11.55 14.29 18.35
N GLY A 127 10.22 14.42 18.45
CA GLY A 127 9.43 15.39 17.74
C GLY A 127 8.67 14.75 16.58
N GLY A 128 7.56 15.39 16.23
CA GLY A 128 6.67 14.97 15.16
C GLY A 128 5.90 16.16 14.58
N ASP A 129 4.72 15.90 14.03
CA ASP A 129 3.90 16.93 13.40
C ASP A 129 3.41 18.01 14.36
N TYR A 130 3.18 17.66 15.62
CA TYR A 130 2.53 18.55 16.58
C TYR A 130 3.48 19.23 17.56
N ASP A 131 4.68 18.67 17.77
CA ASP A 131 5.65 19.15 18.75
C ASP A 131 7.09 18.89 18.26
N PRO A 132 8.05 19.81 18.48
CA PRO A 132 9.45 19.61 18.07
C PRO A 132 10.18 18.55 18.91
N GLY A 133 9.57 18.03 19.97
CA GLY A 133 10.18 17.07 20.88
C GLY A 133 11.16 17.72 21.85
N ILE A 134 11.96 16.87 22.49
CA ILE A 134 12.95 17.30 23.48
C ILE A 134 14.31 17.43 22.80
N ASP A 135 14.82 18.65 22.78
CA ASP A 135 16.14 18.95 22.22
C ASP A 135 17.23 18.00 22.77
N GLY A 136 17.98 17.38 21.86
CA GLY A 136 19.01 16.38 22.18
C GLY A 136 18.51 14.97 22.47
N CYS A 137 17.21 14.68 22.33
CA CYS A 137 16.66 13.33 22.36
C CYS A 137 16.54 12.76 20.94
N GLY A 138 17.52 11.95 20.52
CA GLY A 138 17.48 11.26 19.23
C GLY A 138 16.68 9.94 19.27
N ALA A 139 16.36 9.41 18.09
CA ALA A 139 15.57 8.18 17.91
C ALA A 139 16.10 6.97 18.69
N VAL A 140 17.42 6.78 18.77
CA VAL A 140 18.02 5.64 19.53
C VAL A 140 17.67 5.70 21.02
N VAL A 141 17.70 6.90 21.60
CA VAL A 141 17.37 7.08 23.02
C VAL A 141 15.86 6.88 23.23
N ALA A 142 15.04 7.43 22.34
CA ALA A 142 13.59 7.26 22.41
C ALA A 142 13.16 5.80 22.23
N GLN A 143 13.77 5.05 21.30
CA GLN A 143 13.55 3.62 21.12
C GLN A 143 13.96 2.83 22.35
N ALA A 144 15.13 3.10 22.94
CA ALA A 144 15.53 2.44 24.18
C ALA A 144 14.54 2.70 25.34
N LEU A 145 13.99 3.91 25.44
CA LEU A 145 12.95 4.23 26.42
C LEU A 145 11.61 3.57 26.09
N ALA A 146 11.27 3.41 24.81
CA ALA A 146 10.10 2.66 24.38
C ALA A 146 10.24 1.17 24.75
N GLU A 147 11.42 0.58 24.57
CA GLU A 147 11.73 -0.80 25.00
C GLU A 147 11.63 -0.99 26.52
N CYS A 148 11.84 0.06 27.32
CA CYS A 148 11.57 0.04 28.75
C CYS A 148 10.06 0.05 29.11
N GLY A 149 9.17 0.18 28.13
CA GLY A 149 7.71 0.18 28.33
C GLY A 149 7.09 1.54 28.64
N PHE A 150 7.88 2.63 28.73
CA PHE A 150 7.36 3.95 29.09
C PHE A 150 6.25 4.46 28.15
N GLY A 151 6.33 4.10 26.87
CA GLY A 151 5.34 4.49 25.88
C GLY A 151 4.00 3.77 26.06
N ASP A 152 4.04 2.47 26.36
CA ASP A 152 2.83 1.67 26.60
C ASP A 152 2.16 2.06 27.90
N GLU A 153 2.94 2.29 28.96
CA GLU A 153 2.41 2.81 30.24
C GLU A 153 1.71 4.16 30.05
N LEU A 154 2.31 5.06 29.26
CA LEU A 154 1.72 6.37 28.97
C LEU A 154 0.43 6.23 28.17
N LEU A 155 0.43 5.43 27.11
CA LEU A 155 -0.75 5.22 26.27
C LEU A 155 -1.91 4.60 27.07
N ASP A 156 -1.63 3.56 27.86
CA ASP A 156 -2.63 2.91 28.72
C ASP A 156 -3.21 3.89 29.74
N ALA A 157 -2.37 4.67 30.40
CA ALA A 157 -2.82 5.66 31.38
C ALA A 157 -3.73 6.74 30.76
N VAL A 158 -3.42 7.21 29.54
CA VAL A 158 -4.27 8.20 28.85
C VAL A 158 -5.63 7.59 28.49
N LEU A 159 -5.65 6.35 28.00
CA LEU A 159 -6.87 5.66 27.57
C LEU A 159 -7.76 5.21 28.75
N THR A 160 -7.16 4.89 29.90
CA THR A 160 -7.88 4.36 31.07
C THR A 160 -8.13 5.38 32.18
N SER A 161 -7.55 6.58 32.07
CA SER A 161 -7.69 7.64 33.08
C SER A 161 -9.15 7.97 33.38
N LYS A 162 -9.44 8.18 34.67
CA LYS A 162 -10.77 8.59 35.16
C LYS A 162 -10.98 10.11 35.15
N GLY A 163 -9.97 10.88 34.75
CA GLY A 163 -10.06 12.34 34.67
C GLY A 163 -8.69 13.03 34.77
N PRO A 164 -8.66 14.37 34.64
CA PRO A 164 -7.41 15.14 34.59
C PRO A 164 -6.50 14.94 35.81
N ASP A 165 -7.07 14.93 37.02
CA ASP A 165 -6.30 14.78 38.26
C ASP A 165 -5.65 13.40 38.40
N ASP A 166 -6.32 12.36 37.88
CA ASP A 166 -5.82 10.99 37.91
C ASP A 166 -4.63 10.84 36.95
N LEU A 167 -4.77 11.36 35.74
CA LEU A 167 -3.70 11.42 34.76
C LEU A 167 -2.52 12.26 35.27
N GLN A 168 -2.77 13.39 35.92
CA GLN A 168 -1.70 14.23 36.45
C GLN A 168 -0.85 13.49 37.50
N ARG A 169 -1.49 12.79 38.44
CA ARG A 169 -0.77 11.97 39.45
C ARG A 169 0.03 10.84 38.81
N PHE A 170 -0.53 10.18 37.79
CA PHE A 170 0.20 9.19 37.00
C PHE A 170 1.43 9.82 36.35
N LEU A 171 1.27 10.95 35.64
CA LEU A 171 2.35 11.62 34.92
C LEU A 171 3.46 12.13 35.85
N GLU A 172 3.13 12.58 37.07
CA GLU A 172 4.13 12.94 38.07
C GLU A 172 5.05 11.76 38.40
N LYS A 173 4.47 10.58 38.65
CA LYS A 173 5.23 9.34 38.89
C LYS A 173 5.98 8.89 37.63
N TRP A 174 5.31 8.85 36.49
CA TRP A 174 5.88 8.41 35.22
C TRP A 174 7.09 9.27 34.80
N ARG A 175 7.01 10.60 34.93
CA ARG A 175 8.16 11.49 34.71
C ARG A 175 9.32 11.20 35.65
N HIS A 176 9.03 10.90 36.92
CA HIS A 176 10.06 10.57 37.90
C HIS A 176 10.82 9.31 37.47
N GLU A 177 10.11 8.25 37.10
CA GLU A 177 10.70 7.00 36.62
C GLU A 177 11.47 7.20 35.30
N LEU A 178 10.92 7.97 34.37
CA LEU A 178 11.59 8.30 33.11
C LEU A 178 12.91 9.04 33.33
N ARG A 179 12.92 10.05 34.22
CA ARG A 179 14.16 10.76 34.62
C ARG A 179 15.13 9.82 35.32
N HIS A 180 14.63 8.94 36.20
CA HIS A 180 15.46 7.98 36.90
C HIS A 180 16.12 6.99 35.94
N GLU A 181 15.41 6.49 34.93
CA GLU A 181 15.99 5.62 33.90
C GLU A 181 17.07 6.34 33.11
N LEU A 182 16.84 7.59 32.70
CA LEU A 182 17.85 8.39 32.01
C LEU A 182 19.11 8.62 32.87
N LEU A 183 18.98 8.72 34.19
CA LEU A 183 20.09 8.92 35.12
C LEU A 183 20.83 7.63 35.48
N SER A 184 20.10 6.53 35.66
CA SER A 184 20.64 5.27 36.20
C SER A 184 20.98 4.25 35.12
N ASN A 185 20.24 4.27 34.00
CA ASN A 185 20.17 3.21 32.98
C ASN A 185 19.87 1.84 33.62
N SER A 186 18.81 1.78 34.43
CA SER A 186 18.48 0.61 35.26
C SER A 186 17.93 -0.57 34.47
N HIS A 187 17.29 -0.31 33.32
CA HIS A 187 16.82 -1.36 32.42
C HIS A 187 17.89 -1.79 31.40
N HIS A 188 19.01 -1.06 31.31
CA HIS A 188 20.16 -1.36 30.47
C HIS A 188 19.91 -1.29 28.95
N HIS A 189 18.82 -0.67 28.50
CA HIS A 189 18.56 -0.42 27.07
C HIS A 189 19.34 0.78 26.52
N LEU A 190 19.69 1.77 27.35
CA LEU A 190 20.47 2.93 26.89
C LEU A 190 21.95 2.55 26.74
N LYS A 191 22.58 3.02 25.64
CA LYS A 191 24.04 2.87 25.44
C LYS A 191 24.86 3.54 26.55
N HIS A 192 24.43 4.73 26.97
CA HIS A 192 25.00 5.50 28.07
C HIS A 192 23.89 6.25 28.80
N ARG A 193 24.09 6.52 30.10
CA ARG A 193 23.23 7.43 30.88
C ARG A 193 23.13 8.79 30.19
N LYS A 194 21.98 9.45 30.32
CA LYS A 194 21.67 10.74 29.68
C LYS A 194 21.24 11.80 30.72
N PRO A 195 22.11 12.23 31.65
CA PRO A 195 21.74 13.20 32.69
C PRO A 195 21.27 14.56 32.14
N SER A 196 21.87 15.03 31.05
CA SER A 196 21.47 16.28 30.40
C SER A 196 20.03 16.22 29.86
N LEU A 197 19.62 15.07 29.33
CA LEU A 197 18.26 14.85 28.85
C LEU A 197 17.28 14.69 30.02
N ALA A 198 17.68 14.02 31.10
CA ALA A 198 16.87 13.90 32.31
C ALA A 198 16.46 15.29 32.87
N CYS A 199 17.38 16.26 32.84
CA CYS A 199 17.09 17.64 33.24
C CYS A 199 16.10 18.38 32.31
N LYS A 200 15.96 17.93 31.06
CA LYS A 200 15.04 18.52 30.07
C LYS A 200 13.62 17.92 30.13
N ILE A 201 13.42 16.79 30.81
CA ILE A 201 12.08 16.28 31.12
C ILE A 201 11.46 17.18 32.20
N THR A 202 10.75 18.25 31.82
CA THR A 202 10.13 19.19 32.79
C THR A 202 8.83 18.64 33.36
N ASN A 203 8.18 19.36 34.29
CA ASN A 203 6.87 18.98 34.81
C ASN A 203 5.74 19.23 33.79
N ASP A 204 6.01 19.98 32.72
CA ASP A 204 5.06 20.27 31.65
C ASP A 204 5.07 19.20 30.55
N PHE A 205 6.10 18.34 30.50
CA PHE A 205 6.19 17.25 29.52
C PHE A 205 5.36 16.02 29.91
N PRO A 206 4.64 15.33 29.02
CA PRO A 206 4.32 15.75 27.67
C PRO A 206 3.25 16.85 27.68
N ASP A 207 3.24 17.67 26.64
CA ASP A 207 2.12 18.57 26.38
C ASP A 207 0.83 17.74 26.18
N LEU A 208 -0.16 17.98 27.04
CA LEU A 208 -1.40 17.20 27.05
C LEU A 208 -2.27 17.44 25.81
N ALA A 209 -2.17 18.62 25.18
CA ALA A 209 -2.87 18.91 23.93
C ALA A 209 -2.22 18.19 22.74
N VAL A 210 -0.88 18.07 22.74
CA VAL A 210 -0.14 17.25 21.76
C VAL A 210 -0.48 15.76 21.95
N LEU A 211 -0.42 15.27 23.19
CA LEU A 211 -0.77 13.90 23.52
C LEU A 211 -2.19 13.54 23.06
N LYS A 212 -3.14 14.43 23.26
CA LYS A 212 -4.52 14.25 22.81
C LYS A 212 -4.63 14.14 21.28
N GLN A 213 -3.84 14.91 20.52
CA GLN A 213 -3.87 14.85 19.05
C GLN A 213 -3.49 13.46 18.52
N TYR A 214 -2.54 12.76 19.16
CA TYR A 214 -2.17 11.39 18.75
C TYR A 214 -3.13 10.30 19.29
N VAL A 215 -3.61 10.45 20.53
CA VAL A 215 -4.37 9.39 21.20
C VAL A 215 -5.86 9.42 20.86
N ASP A 216 -6.44 10.62 20.74
CA ASP A 216 -7.86 10.87 20.45
C ASP A 216 -8.01 11.93 19.32
N PRO A 217 -7.52 11.63 18.11
CA PRO A 217 -7.63 12.54 16.97
C PRO A 217 -9.09 12.71 16.52
N LEU A 218 -9.37 13.85 15.90
CA LEU A 218 -10.66 14.11 15.28
C LEU A 218 -10.85 13.24 14.03
N THR A 219 -11.78 12.29 14.11
CA THR A 219 -12.12 11.33 13.06
C THR A 219 -13.64 11.21 12.89
N SER A 220 -14.09 10.44 11.90
CA SER A 220 -15.51 10.17 11.68
C SER A 220 -16.21 9.46 12.85
N TRP A 221 -15.45 8.88 13.78
CA TRP A 221 -15.96 8.24 15.00
C TRP A 221 -16.02 9.19 16.21
N SER A 222 -15.51 10.41 16.09
CA SER A 222 -15.57 11.38 17.18
C SER A 222 -17.02 11.81 17.44
N SER A 223 -17.36 12.06 18.69
CA SER A 223 -18.71 12.49 19.11
C SER A 223 -19.09 13.92 18.69
N GLN A 224 -18.23 14.62 17.95
CA GLN A 224 -18.41 16.02 17.58
C GLN A 224 -19.44 16.15 16.44
N SER A 225 -20.24 17.22 16.46
CA SER A 225 -21.22 17.50 15.42
C SER A 225 -20.59 17.55 14.03
N GLY A 226 -21.18 16.84 13.07
CA GLY A 226 -20.69 16.75 11.69
C GLY A 226 -19.80 15.52 11.40
N CYS A 227 -19.30 14.85 12.44
CA CYS A 227 -18.64 13.56 12.29
C CYS A 227 -19.67 12.47 12.03
N HIS A 228 -19.46 11.68 10.98
CA HIS A 228 -20.35 10.58 10.61
C HIS A 228 -19.51 9.43 10.06
N ILE A 229 -19.73 8.24 10.60
CA ILE A 229 -19.06 7.03 10.12
C ILE A 229 -19.46 6.81 8.65
N PRO A 230 -18.50 6.69 7.72
CA PRO A 230 -18.83 6.51 6.31
C PRO A 230 -19.52 5.16 6.05
N ASP A 231 -20.28 5.06 4.96
CA ASP A 231 -20.81 3.77 4.50
C ASP A 231 -19.75 3.01 3.70
N GLY A 232 -18.85 2.33 4.41
CA GLY A 232 -17.80 1.51 3.79
C GLY A 232 -18.34 0.35 2.94
N VAL A 233 -19.59 -0.08 3.16
CA VAL A 233 -20.23 -1.13 2.37
C VAL A 233 -20.48 -0.66 0.92
N ALA A 234 -20.58 0.66 0.71
CA ALA A 234 -20.69 1.26 -0.61
C ALA A 234 -19.38 1.25 -1.41
N TRP A 235 -18.22 1.08 -0.75
CA TRP A 235 -16.89 1.06 -1.37
C TRP A 235 -16.62 -0.28 -2.06
N ARG A 236 -17.30 -0.49 -3.18
CA ARG A 236 -17.18 -1.70 -4.00
C ARG A 236 -16.51 -1.41 -5.33
N SER A 237 -15.91 -2.42 -5.93
CA SER A 237 -15.33 -2.30 -7.27
C SER A 237 -16.36 -1.77 -8.28
N ARG A 238 -16.04 -0.64 -8.91
CA ARG A 238 -16.80 -0.06 -10.04
C ARG A 238 -15.96 -0.15 -11.30
N GLU A 239 -16.56 0.08 -12.45
CA GLU A 239 -15.82 0.18 -13.72
C GLU A 239 -15.54 1.64 -14.08
N PRO A 240 -14.44 1.94 -14.78
CA PRO A 240 -14.13 3.30 -15.22
C PRO A 240 -15.21 3.83 -16.18
N MET A 241 -15.64 5.07 -15.97
CA MET A 241 -16.57 5.77 -16.85
C MET A 241 -15.82 6.43 -18.01
N ILE A 242 -15.56 5.66 -19.06
CA ILE A 242 -14.78 6.11 -20.24
C ILE A 242 -15.24 7.47 -20.80
N PRO A 243 -16.56 7.74 -21.00
CA PRO A 243 -17.01 9.05 -21.49
C PRO A 243 -16.59 10.20 -20.56
N ARG A 244 -16.64 10.00 -19.23
CA ARG A 244 -16.26 11.01 -18.25
C ARG A 244 -14.75 11.24 -18.23
N ILE A 245 -13.95 10.17 -18.32
CA ILE A 245 -12.48 10.28 -18.39
C ILE A 245 -12.06 11.02 -19.66
N ALA A 246 -12.66 10.69 -20.80
CA ALA A 246 -12.39 11.37 -22.07
C ALA A 246 -12.75 12.87 -21.98
N ALA A 247 -13.95 13.19 -21.46
CA ALA A 247 -14.38 14.58 -21.25
C ALA A 247 -13.41 15.34 -20.32
N PHE A 248 -12.98 14.71 -19.23
CA PHE A 248 -12.01 15.29 -18.30
C PHE A 248 -10.68 15.61 -19.00
N CYS A 249 -10.11 14.66 -19.75
CA CYS A 249 -8.86 14.87 -20.48
C CYS A 249 -8.96 16.01 -21.50
N VAL A 250 -10.12 16.14 -22.16
CA VAL A 250 -10.38 17.22 -23.13
C VAL A 250 -10.44 18.57 -22.43
N GLN A 251 -11.22 18.67 -21.35
CA GLN A 251 -11.49 19.93 -20.65
C GLN A 251 -10.29 20.40 -19.82
N ARG A 252 -9.56 19.48 -19.19
CA ARG A 252 -8.51 19.79 -18.20
C ARG A 252 -7.10 19.67 -18.75
N PHE A 253 -6.84 18.71 -19.64
CA PHE A 253 -5.51 18.51 -20.23
C PHE A 253 -5.38 19.12 -21.63
N GLY A 254 -6.46 19.65 -22.20
CA GLY A 254 -6.45 20.24 -23.55
C GLY A 254 -6.30 19.20 -24.66
N TRP A 255 -6.62 17.92 -24.40
CA TRP A 255 -6.38 16.83 -25.35
C TRP A 255 -7.43 16.73 -26.46
N GLY A 256 -8.41 17.64 -26.54
CA GLY A 256 -9.56 17.51 -27.44
C GLY A 256 -9.33 17.84 -28.91
N LYS A 257 -8.23 18.51 -29.27
CA LYS A 257 -7.99 18.96 -30.65
C LYS A 257 -7.33 17.91 -31.54
N ASP A 258 -6.79 16.86 -30.95
CA ASP A 258 -5.94 15.91 -31.67
C ASP A 258 -6.52 14.50 -31.66
N ALA A 259 -6.35 13.76 -32.76
CA ALA A 259 -6.50 12.30 -32.77
C ALA A 259 -5.52 11.60 -31.80
N GLU A 260 -4.57 12.35 -31.22
CA GLU A 260 -3.58 11.89 -30.25
C GLU A 260 -4.20 11.45 -28.91
N ILE A 261 -5.38 11.95 -28.53
CA ILE A 261 -6.06 11.45 -27.32
C ILE A 261 -6.34 9.96 -27.40
N VAL A 262 -6.77 9.47 -28.57
CA VAL A 262 -7.01 8.04 -28.80
C VAL A 262 -5.73 7.25 -28.58
N LYS A 263 -4.59 7.75 -29.09
CA LYS A 263 -3.29 7.10 -28.90
C LYS A 263 -2.86 7.08 -27.43
N ARG A 264 -3.06 8.19 -26.71
CA ARG A 264 -2.73 8.33 -25.28
C ARG A 264 -3.57 7.39 -24.42
N LEU A 265 -4.88 7.36 -24.60
CA LEU A 265 -5.76 6.46 -23.86
C LEU A 265 -5.48 5.00 -24.23
N HIS A 266 -5.17 4.71 -25.49
CA HIS A 266 -4.75 3.36 -25.87
C HIS A 266 -3.44 2.93 -25.22
N ALA A 267 -2.49 3.85 -25.06
CA ALA A 267 -1.21 3.55 -24.42
C ALA A 267 -1.30 3.45 -22.88
N LYS A 268 -2.25 4.15 -22.25
CA LYS A 268 -2.24 4.37 -20.79
C LYS A 268 -3.49 3.90 -20.04
N LEU A 269 -4.64 3.77 -20.71
CA LEU A 269 -5.94 3.52 -20.05
C LEU A 269 -6.52 2.15 -20.37
N TRP A 270 -6.48 1.70 -21.63
CA TRP A 270 -7.22 0.50 -22.06
C TRP A 270 -6.80 -0.77 -21.32
N GLU A 271 -5.53 -0.92 -20.97
CA GLU A 271 -5.09 -2.08 -20.19
C GLU A 271 -5.79 -2.14 -18.83
N GLY A 272 -5.85 -1.02 -18.12
CA GLY A 272 -6.56 -0.91 -16.84
C GLY A 272 -8.07 -1.12 -16.97
N VAL A 273 -8.69 -0.57 -18.03
CA VAL A 273 -10.13 -0.77 -18.32
C VAL A 273 -10.44 -2.24 -18.56
N ALA A 274 -9.69 -2.89 -19.45
CA ALA A 274 -9.87 -4.30 -19.75
C ALA A 274 -9.62 -5.19 -18.53
N PHE A 275 -8.57 -4.91 -17.76
CA PHE A 275 -8.27 -5.64 -16.54
C PHE A 275 -9.41 -5.52 -15.51
N ARG A 276 -9.93 -4.31 -15.25
CA ARG A 276 -11.04 -4.10 -14.32
C ARG A 276 -12.35 -4.71 -14.79
N MET A 277 -12.63 -4.65 -16.09
CA MET A 277 -13.78 -5.33 -16.70
C MET A 277 -13.70 -6.85 -16.44
N ILE A 278 -12.53 -7.47 -16.59
CA ILE A 278 -12.34 -8.90 -16.32
C ILE A 278 -12.41 -9.23 -14.82
N CYS A 279 -11.96 -8.32 -13.96
CA CYS A 279 -12.06 -8.47 -12.51
C CYS A 279 -13.47 -8.20 -11.95
N SER A 280 -14.35 -7.60 -12.77
CA SER A 280 -15.69 -7.19 -12.37
C SER A 280 -16.50 -8.37 -11.83
N PRO A 281 -17.23 -8.22 -10.70
CA PRO A 281 -18.11 -9.27 -10.20
C PRO A 281 -19.29 -9.55 -11.14
N LEU A 282 -19.57 -8.65 -12.08
CA LEU A 282 -20.67 -8.75 -13.04
C LEU A 282 -20.20 -9.23 -14.43
N VAL A 283 -18.94 -9.64 -14.56
CA VAL A 283 -18.38 -10.06 -15.84
C VAL A 283 -19.06 -11.32 -16.36
N ARG A 284 -19.36 -11.32 -17.66
CA ARG A 284 -19.86 -12.49 -18.40
C ARG A 284 -18.96 -12.78 -19.59
N TYR A 285 -18.81 -14.06 -19.90
CA TYR A 285 -18.07 -14.53 -21.06
C TYR A 285 -18.90 -15.45 -21.93
N ASP A 286 -19.05 -15.07 -23.19
CA ASP A 286 -19.61 -15.89 -24.26
C ASP A 286 -18.45 -16.52 -25.04
N SER A 287 -18.27 -17.83 -24.90
CA SER A 287 -17.22 -18.60 -25.57
C SER A 287 -17.38 -18.65 -27.08
N THR A 288 -18.62 -18.63 -27.58
CA THR A 288 -18.92 -18.72 -29.02
C THR A 288 -18.51 -17.44 -29.73
N ARG A 289 -18.80 -16.30 -29.11
CA ARG A 289 -18.41 -14.97 -29.64
C ARG A 289 -17.04 -14.50 -29.15
N ARG A 290 -16.44 -15.23 -28.20
CA ARG A 290 -15.28 -14.81 -27.41
C ARG A 290 -15.48 -13.43 -26.78
N LEU A 291 -16.70 -13.10 -26.40
CA LEU A 291 -17.09 -11.77 -25.93
C LEU A 291 -17.08 -11.75 -24.41
N VAL A 292 -16.29 -10.84 -23.84
CA VAL A 292 -16.34 -10.47 -22.43
C VAL A 292 -17.22 -9.24 -22.31
N SER A 293 -18.15 -9.24 -21.36
CA SER A 293 -19.09 -8.13 -21.17
C SER A 293 -19.41 -7.88 -19.71
N THR A 294 -19.70 -6.62 -19.42
CA THR A 294 -20.19 -6.10 -18.15
C THR A 294 -21.37 -5.15 -18.45
N PRO A 295 -22.10 -4.64 -17.45
CA PRO A 295 -23.13 -3.63 -17.71
C PRO A 295 -22.60 -2.33 -18.32
N ALA A 296 -21.31 -2.00 -18.11
CA ALA A 296 -20.74 -0.74 -18.57
C ALA A 296 -20.03 -0.86 -19.92
N THR A 297 -19.48 -2.03 -20.28
CA THR A 297 -18.70 -2.18 -21.51
C THR A 297 -18.59 -3.65 -21.96
N ASN A 298 -18.00 -3.87 -23.12
CA ASN A 298 -17.65 -5.20 -23.62
C ASN A 298 -16.36 -5.16 -24.44
N ALA A 299 -15.72 -6.31 -24.61
CA ALA A 299 -14.61 -6.51 -25.51
C ALA A 299 -14.53 -7.96 -25.99
N THR A 300 -14.06 -8.15 -27.22
CA THR A 300 -13.80 -9.48 -27.78
C THR A 300 -12.37 -9.92 -27.45
N ILE A 301 -12.19 -11.18 -27.08
CA ILE A 301 -10.87 -11.79 -26.93
C ILE A 301 -10.38 -12.22 -28.31
N VAL A 302 -9.39 -11.48 -28.81
CA VAL A 302 -8.79 -11.68 -30.13
C VAL A 302 -7.87 -12.89 -30.13
N SER A 303 -6.97 -12.98 -29.14
CA SER A 303 -6.04 -14.09 -28.99
C SER A 303 -5.54 -14.21 -27.56
N HIS A 304 -4.81 -15.28 -27.26
CA HIS A 304 -4.23 -15.51 -25.95
C HIS A 304 -2.96 -16.36 -26.06
N LYS A 305 -2.01 -16.12 -25.16
CA LYS A 305 -0.82 -16.98 -24.99
C LYS A 305 -0.49 -17.05 -23.50
N ARG A 306 -0.05 -18.23 -23.03
CA ARG A 306 0.65 -18.27 -21.74
C ARG A 306 1.89 -17.40 -21.85
N SER A 307 2.10 -16.53 -20.88
CA SER A 307 3.30 -15.72 -20.77
C SER A 307 3.90 -16.01 -19.40
N MET A 308 5.19 -16.32 -19.36
CA MET A 308 5.95 -16.33 -18.11
C MET A 308 6.41 -14.92 -17.72
N ILE A 309 6.11 -13.91 -18.54
CA ILE A 309 6.31 -12.50 -18.18
C ILE A 309 5.13 -12.15 -17.27
N ALA A 310 5.30 -12.47 -16.00
CA ALA A 310 4.43 -12.06 -14.93
C ALA A 310 4.50 -10.54 -14.80
N ALA A 311 3.37 -9.88 -14.59
CA ALA A 311 3.39 -8.64 -13.85
C ALA A 311 4.12 -8.95 -12.52
N ALA A 312 5.31 -8.39 -12.36
CA ALA A 312 6.17 -8.47 -11.17
C ALA A 312 6.63 -9.89 -10.70
N HIS A 313 7.09 -10.77 -11.60
CA HIS A 313 7.85 -12.02 -11.30
C HIS A 313 7.25 -13.06 -10.31
N LEU A 314 6.12 -12.80 -9.65
CA LEU A 314 5.67 -13.58 -8.49
C LEU A 314 4.26 -14.19 -8.65
N THR A 315 3.49 -13.79 -9.67
CA THR A 315 2.14 -14.32 -9.88
C THR A 315 1.98 -14.95 -11.26
N PRO A 316 1.69 -16.27 -11.38
CA PRO A 316 1.38 -16.91 -12.65
C PRO A 316 0.25 -16.19 -13.37
N SER A 317 0.51 -15.71 -14.58
CA SER A 317 -0.44 -14.92 -15.37
C SER A 317 -0.66 -15.47 -16.78
N LEU A 318 -1.72 -15.01 -17.41
CA LEU A 318 -2.08 -15.33 -18.79
C LEU A 318 -2.15 -14.03 -19.58
N ARG A 319 -1.49 -13.99 -20.74
CA ARG A 319 -1.54 -12.84 -21.63
C ARG A 319 -2.72 -12.99 -22.57
N VAL A 320 -3.73 -12.15 -22.39
CA VAL A 320 -4.95 -12.12 -23.19
C VAL A 320 -4.92 -10.87 -24.06
N VAL A 321 -5.22 -11.00 -25.35
CA VAL A 321 -5.33 -9.85 -26.27
C VAL A 321 -6.81 -9.54 -26.45
N VAL A 322 -7.22 -8.33 -26.07
CA VAL A 322 -8.62 -7.89 -26.12
C VAL A 322 -8.80 -6.75 -27.11
N SER A 323 -9.95 -6.71 -27.76
CA SER A 323 -10.31 -5.62 -28.68
C SER A 323 -10.56 -4.30 -27.94
N THR A 324 -10.18 -3.17 -28.53
CA THR A 324 -10.35 -1.83 -27.94
C THR A 324 -11.45 -1.00 -28.60
N GLY A 325 -12.05 -1.47 -29.70
CA GLY A 325 -13.05 -0.73 -30.48
C GLY A 325 -14.19 -0.18 -29.62
N ASN A 326 -14.87 -1.03 -28.85
CA ASN A 326 -15.97 -0.60 -27.98
C ASN A 326 -15.52 0.40 -26.88
N PHE A 327 -14.26 0.33 -26.43
CA PHE A 327 -13.74 1.33 -25.47
C PHE A 327 -13.60 2.70 -26.14
N GLN A 328 -13.13 2.74 -27.38
CA GLN A 328 -13.02 3.96 -28.16
C GLN A 328 -14.40 4.51 -28.57
N ASP A 329 -15.34 3.63 -28.93
CA ASP A 329 -16.72 4.03 -29.25
C ASP A 329 -17.39 4.76 -28.09
N LEU A 330 -17.13 4.29 -26.85
CA LEU A 330 -17.59 4.94 -25.62
C LEU A 330 -16.96 6.32 -25.37
N MET A 331 -15.91 6.71 -26.08
CA MET A 331 -15.42 8.09 -26.05
C MET A 331 -16.38 9.05 -26.77
N GLY A 332 -17.13 8.57 -27.76
CA GLY A 332 -18.01 9.38 -28.61
C GLY A 332 -17.29 10.11 -29.75
N VAL A 333 -18.06 10.85 -30.56
CA VAL A 333 -17.58 11.62 -31.73
C VAL A 333 -16.79 12.85 -31.25
N PRO A 334 -15.65 13.20 -31.91
CA PRO A 334 -15.13 12.63 -33.16
C PRO A 334 -14.23 11.40 -32.98
N TRP A 335 -13.92 11.00 -31.74
CA TRP A 335 -12.87 10.03 -31.46
C TRP A 335 -13.25 8.59 -31.82
N SER A 336 -14.53 8.23 -31.74
CA SER A 336 -15.05 6.94 -32.22
C SER A 336 -14.70 6.67 -33.68
N ASN A 337 -14.61 7.73 -34.51
CA ASN A 337 -14.35 7.63 -35.95
C ASN A 337 -12.86 7.54 -36.31
N VAL A 338 -11.96 7.67 -35.32
CA VAL A 338 -10.52 7.64 -35.56
C VAL A 338 -10.05 6.18 -35.64
N SER A 339 -9.50 5.76 -36.78
CA SER A 339 -8.87 4.44 -36.85
C SER A 339 -7.54 4.45 -36.08
N TYR A 340 -7.46 3.63 -35.03
CA TYR A 340 -6.24 3.38 -34.28
C TYR A 340 -6.26 1.95 -33.75
N LYS A 341 -5.08 1.40 -33.41
CA LYS A 341 -4.84 0.04 -32.90
C LYS A 341 -6.09 -0.60 -32.25
N GLU A 342 -6.50 -1.74 -32.78
CA GLU A 342 -7.80 -2.35 -32.45
C GLU A 342 -7.73 -3.32 -31.27
N SER A 343 -6.56 -3.50 -30.66
CA SER A 343 -6.40 -4.42 -29.54
C SER A 343 -5.20 -4.09 -28.66
N ILE A 344 -5.26 -4.58 -27.42
CA ILE A 344 -4.20 -4.49 -26.42
C ILE A 344 -3.93 -5.85 -25.77
N PRO A 345 -2.67 -6.17 -25.43
CA PRO A 345 -2.37 -7.26 -24.52
C PRO A 345 -2.68 -6.84 -23.08
N VAL A 346 -3.20 -7.77 -22.28
CA VAL A 346 -3.45 -7.63 -20.85
C VAL A 346 -2.95 -8.88 -20.15
N HIS A 347 -2.15 -8.70 -19.12
CA HIS A 347 -1.69 -9.80 -18.26
C HIS A 347 -2.63 -9.97 -17.08
N ILE A 348 -3.17 -11.17 -16.93
CA ILE A 348 -4.21 -11.45 -15.94
C ILE A 348 -3.74 -12.62 -15.07
N PRO A 349 -3.66 -12.46 -13.74
CA PRO A 349 -3.40 -13.56 -12.83
C PRO A 349 -4.33 -14.75 -13.09
N ILE A 350 -3.75 -15.95 -13.10
CA ILE A 350 -4.50 -17.19 -13.36
C ILE A 350 -5.60 -17.39 -12.31
N SER A 351 -5.33 -17.04 -11.06
CA SER A 351 -6.31 -17.09 -9.96
C SER A 351 -7.55 -16.24 -10.24
N ILE A 352 -7.37 -15.02 -10.76
CA ILE A 352 -8.48 -14.14 -11.15
C ILE A 352 -9.29 -14.77 -12.28
N LEU A 353 -8.65 -15.30 -13.32
CA LEU A 353 -9.36 -15.96 -14.43
C LEU A 353 -10.14 -17.19 -13.96
N GLN A 354 -9.55 -18.03 -13.12
CA GLN A 354 -10.20 -19.22 -12.56
C GLN A 354 -11.44 -18.86 -11.74
N PHE A 355 -11.40 -17.75 -11.01
CA PHE A 355 -12.49 -17.32 -10.14
C PHE A 355 -13.58 -16.53 -10.89
N ARG A 356 -13.19 -15.57 -11.74
CA ARG A 356 -14.11 -14.65 -12.42
C ARG A 356 -14.67 -15.21 -13.71
N ILE A 357 -13.84 -15.88 -14.51
CA ILE A 357 -14.24 -16.39 -15.83
C ILE A 357 -13.71 -17.83 -16.04
N PRO A 358 -14.23 -18.82 -15.30
CA PRO A 358 -13.72 -20.19 -15.36
C PRO A 358 -13.83 -20.82 -16.76
N SER A 359 -14.87 -20.46 -17.52
CA SER A 359 -15.08 -20.90 -18.91
C SER A 359 -13.95 -20.43 -19.82
N LEU A 360 -13.59 -19.15 -19.74
CA LEU A 360 -12.44 -18.61 -20.45
C LEU A 360 -11.17 -19.38 -20.06
N TYR A 361 -10.89 -19.56 -18.76
CA TYR A 361 -9.71 -20.32 -18.34
C TYR A 361 -9.66 -21.75 -18.95
N ARG A 362 -10.81 -22.46 -19.01
CA ARG A 362 -10.90 -23.79 -19.64
C ARG A 362 -10.68 -23.73 -21.15
N ASP A 363 -11.25 -22.76 -21.85
CA ASP A 363 -11.07 -22.57 -23.29
C ASP A 363 -9.61 -22.24 -23.63
N LEU A 364 -8.95 -21.45 -22.78
CA LEU A 364 -7.52 -21.17 -22.87
C LEU A 364 -6.65 -22.42 -22.59
N GLY A 365 -7.15 -23.38 -21.79
CA GLY A 365 -6.45 -24.62 -21.43
C GLY A 365 -6.67 -25.79 -22.40
N SER A 366 -7.83 -25.87 -23.04
CA SER A 366 -8.27 -27.01 -23.89
C SER A 366 -7.51 -27.12 -25.22
N HIS A 367 -6.86 -26.05 -25.67
CA HIS A 367 -5.93 -26.09 -26.81
C HIS A 367 -4.71 -27.01 -26.59
N LYS A 368 -4.36 -27.36 -25.33
CA LYS A 368 -3.32 -28.37 -25.04
C LYS A 368 -3.79 -29.81 -25.31
N LEU A 369 -5.07 -30.12 -25.06
CA LEU A 369 -5.60 -31.47 -25.29
C LEU A 369 -5.71 -31.81 -26.78
N LYS A 370 -6.15 -30.85 -27.62
CA LYS A 370 -6.18 -31.05 -29.07
C LYS A 370 -4.79 -31.19 -29.68
N ARG A 371 -3.77 -30.51 -29.14
CA ARG A 371 -2.38 -30.63 -29.64
C ARG A 371 -1.72 -31.96 -29.23
N LYS A 372 -2.05 -32.49 -28.04
CA LYS A 372 -1.62 -33.84 -27.61
C LYS A 372 -2.37 -34.96 -28.37
N GLN A 373 -3.67 -34.79 -28.64
CA GLN A 373 -4.44 -35.75 -29.44
C GLN A 373 -4.04 -35.73 -30.93
N ASN A 374 -3.73 -34.56 -31.51
CA ASN A 374 -3.24 -34.48 -32.89
C ASN A 374 -1.79 -34.99 -33.05
N MET A 375 -0.95 -34.86 -32.02
CA MET A 375 0.34 -35.56 -32.00
C MET A 375 0.15 -37.08 -31.85
N SER A 376 -0.78 -37.54 -31.03
CA SER A 376 -1.05 -38.98 -30.88
C SER A 376 -1.67 -39.60 -32.15
N ALA A 377 -2.48 -38.85 -32.90
CA ALA A 377 -3.04 -39.31 -34.17
C ALA A 377 -1.99 -39.37 -35.29
N ALA A 378 -0.97 -38.50 -35.26
CA ALA A 378 0.18 -38.57 -36.18
C ALA A 378 1.16 -39.70 -35.83
N PHE A 379 1.13 -40.23 -34.59
CA PHE A 379 1.97 -41.34 -34.14
C PHE A 379 1.31 -42.72 -34.28
N LEU A 380 0.01 -42.80 -34.61
CA LEU A 380 -0.69 -44.08 -34.78
C LEU A 380 -0.56 -44.71 -36.18
N SER A 381 0.29 -44.16 -37.07
CA SER A 381 0.68 -44.79 -38.34
C SER A 381 2.02 -45.55 -38.25
N GLY A 382 2.58 -45.74 -37.06
CA GLY A 382 3.83 -46.48 -36.83
C GLY A 382 3.59 -47.73 -35.99
N SER A 383 3.75 -48.90 -36.61
CA SER A 383 3.60 -50.21 -36.01
C SER A 383 4.75 -50.60 -35.06
N VAL A 384 4.42 -51.44 -34.08
CA VAL A 384 5.25 -52.48 -33.43
C VAL A 384 5.86 -52.23 -32.02
N SER A 385 5.34 -53.06 -31.09
CA SER A 385 6.00 -53.90 -30.06
C SER A 385 6.18 -53.43 -28.60
N THR A 386 5.31 -54.01 -27.78
CA THR A 386 5.47 -54.61 -26.43
C THR A 386 6.85 -54.56 -25.73
N LYS A 387 6.84 -54.12 -24.46
CA LYS A 387 7.11 -54.98 -23.28
C LYS A 387 6.82 -54.28 -21.95
N ASP A 388 6.27 -55.09 -21.03
CA ASP A 388 5.83 -54.81 -19.66
C ASP A 388 6.93 -54.32 -18.70
N ARG A 389 6.52 -53.58 -17.66
CA ARG A 389 6.60 -54.04 -16.26
C ARG A 389 5.93 -53.06 -15.27
N TYR A 390 5.10 -53.66 -14.41
CA TYR A 390 4.49 -53.11 -13.21
C TYR A 390 5.52 -52.79 -12.10
N ASN A 391 5.25 -51.77 -11.27
CA ASN A 391 5.22 -51.95 -9.81
C ASN A 391 4.58 -50.78 -9.04
N HIS A 392 4.00 -51.16 -7.91
CA HIS A 392 3.10 -50.45 -7.01
C HIS A 392 3.72 -49.32 -6.16
N THR A 393 2.83 -48.41 -5.74
CA THR A 393 2.90 -47.31 -4.75
C THR A 393 3.28 -47.78 -3.33
N PRO A 394 3.73 -46.86 -2.44
CA PRO A 394 2.79 -46.24 -1.48
C PRO A 394 3.03 -44.74 -1.18
N ALA A 395 2.01 -44.14 -0.58
CA ALA A 395 1.90 -42.75 -0.18
C ALA A 395 2.83 -42.38 0.99
N GLU A 396 3.52 -41.24 0.88
CA GLU A 396 4.19 -40.56 1.99
C GLU A 396 3.93 -39.06 1.98
N ARG A 397 4.00 -38.51 3.20
CA ARG A 397 3.52 -37.20 3.66
C ARG A 397 4.23 -36.03 2.97
N LEU A 398 3.49 -34.95 2.73
CA LEU A 398 4.02 -33.65 2.28
C LEU A 398 5.05 -33.11 3.28
N PRO A 399 6.30 -32.85 2.88
CA PRO A 399 7.20 -31.98 3.61
C PRO A 399 6.85 -30.51 3.33
N VAL A 400 6.84 -29.71 4.39
CA VAL A 400 6.88 -28.25 4.32
C VAL A 400 8.28 -27.86 3.82
N THR A 401 8.41 -27.48 2.55
CA THR A 401 9.67 -26.99 2.01
C THR A 401 9.71 -25.46 2.05
N ARG A 402 10.54 -24.93 2.96
CA ARG A 402 11.25 -23.66 2.76
C ARG A 402 12.26 -23.91 1.64
N GLU A 403 11.99 -23.45 0.43
CA GLU A 403 12.99 -23.42 -0.63
C GLU A 403 13.61 -22.03 -0.69
N VAL A 404 14.83 -21.93 -0.15
CA VAL A 404 15.83 -20.96 -0.59
C VAL A 404 16.39 -21.51 -1.89
N ILE A 405 16.12 -20.85 -3.01
CA ILE A 405 16.70 -21.21 -4.30
C ILE A 405 17.96 -20.36 -4.48
N GLU A 406 19.13 -20.99 -4.30
CA GLU A 406 20.40 -20.47 -4.80
C GLU A 406 20.38 -20.55 -6.34
N VAL A 407 20.63 -19.42 -7.00
CA VAL A 407 20.78 -19.35 -8.46
C VAL A 407 22.27 -19.51 -8.78
N SER A 408 22.57 -20.54 -9.57
CA SER A 408 23.88 -20.77 -10.21
C SER A 408 23.95 -19.95 -11.49
N ASP A 409 24.96 -19.07 -11.60
CA ASP A 409 25.30 -18.33 -12.80
C ASP A 409 26.43 -19.06 -13.56
N ASP A 410 26.19 -19.40 -14.84
CA ASP A 410 27.23 -19.79 -15.78
C ASP A 410 27.60 -18.57 -16.67
N GLU A 411 28.86 -18.15 -16.56
CA GLU A 411 29.78 -17.52 -17.55
C GLU A 411 29.32 -16.26 -18.34
N ALA A 412 30.12 -15.23 -18.61
CA ALA A 412 31.51 -14.88 -18.34
C ALA A 412 31.66 -13.40 -18.74
N ASP A 413 32.24 -12.57 -17.87
CA ASP A 413 33.25 -11.57 -18.26
C ASP A 413 33.83 -10.88 -17.02
N GLY A 414 35.16 -10.95 -16.92
CA GLY A 414 35.90 -10.54 -15.75
C GLY A 414 35.91 -9.04 -15.51
N LYS A 415 35.31 -8.61 -14.39
CA LYS A 415 35.78 -7.50 -13.56
C LYS A 415 35.64 -7.88 -12.09
N VAL A 416 36.78 -8.02 -11.43
CA VAL A 416 36.90 -8.31 -9.99
C VAL A 416 36.29 -7.15 -9.20
N LEU A 417 35.13 -7.38 -8.60
CA LEU A 417 34.57 -6.54 -7.53
C LEU A 417 34.48 -7.41 -6.27
N LYS A 418 35.24 -7.00 -5.25
CA LYS A 418 35.26 -7.62 -3.92
C LYS A 418 33.85 -7.66 -3.34
N VAL A 419 33.30 -8.85 -3.13
CA VAL A 419 32.06 -9.06 -2.38
C VAL A 419 32.40 -9.03 -0.90
N GLY A 420 32.08 -7.90 -0.25
CA GLY A 420 32.02 -7.79 1.20
C GLY A 420 30.58 -8.07 1.66
N HIS A 421 30.45 -8.90 2.68
CA HIS A 421 29.21 -9.13 3.45
C HIS A 421 28.42 -7.83 3.66
N ALA A 422 27.22 -7.72 3.08
CA ALA A 422 26.26 -6.66 3.36
C ALA A 422 24.84 -7.25 3.41
N LEU A 423 24.61 -8.08 4.43
CA LEU A 423 23.29 -8.47 4.93
C LEU A 423 23.30 -8.21 6.44
N SER A 424 23.41 -6.93 6.77
CA SER A 424 23.15 -6.34 8.09
C SER A 424 23.30 -4.84 7.91
N LEU A 425 22.34 -4.07 8.47
CA LEU A 425 22.32 -2.60 8.53
C LEU A 425 21.87 -1.88 7.25
N GLN A 426 20.56 -1.65 7.12
CA GLN A 426 20.01 -0.44 6.47
C GLN A 426 18.54 -0.18 6.86
N ILE A 427 18.25 -0.37 8.15
CA ILE A 427 17.16 0.33 8.82
C ILE A 427 17.90 1.20 9.83
N ILE A 428 17.92 2.51 9.59
CA ILE A 428 18.64 3.54 10.34
C ILE A 428 20.15 3.63 10.03
N GLU A 429 20.54 4.40 8.99
CA GLU A 429 21.86 5.04 8.96
C GLU A 429 21.82 6.27 9.88
N LEU A 430 22.15 6.09 11.15
CA LEU A 430 22.53 7.17 12.06
C LEU A 430 24.05 7.26 12.07
N THR A 431 24.60 8.15 11.24
CA THR A 431 25.98 8.61 11.41
C THR A 431 25.98 9.90 12.21
N ASP A 432 26.66 9.87 13.35
CA ASP A 432 27.09 11.04 14.10
C ASP A 432 27.79 12.03 13.16
N SER A 433 27.29 13.27 13.13
CA SER A 433 28.12 14.43 12.84
C SER A 433 28.03 15.40 14.01
N ASP A 434 29.02 15.32 14.89
CA ASP A 434 29.38 16.42 15.78
C ASP A 434 29.59 17.68 14.92
N GLY A 435 28.79 18.72 15.17
CA GLY A 435 29.12 20.11 14.82
C GLY A 435 28.23 20.79 13.78
N SER A 436 27.55 21.84 14.27
CA SER A 436 27.01 23.01 13.57
C SER A 436 25.68 22.90 12.80
N ASP A 437 24.69 23.59 13.36
CA ASP A 437 23.57 24.32 12.76
C ASP A 437 22.81 23.68 11.59
N GLY A 438 21.64 23.12 11.90
CA GLY A 438 20.58 22.86 10.94
C GLY A 438 19.32 22.31 11.61
N HIS A 439 18.21 23.05 11.54
CA HIS A 439 16.88 22.56 11.89
C HIS A 439 16.50 21.39 10.96
N GLY A 440 16.73 20.15 11.41
CA GLY A 440 16.27 18.93 10.77
C GLY A 440 14.98 18.43 11.44
N THR A 441 13.86 18.52 10.74
CA THR A 441 12.67 17.72 11.05
C THR A 441 12.90 16.33 10.45
N ILE A 442 12.80 15.28 11.26
CA ILE A 442 12.98 13.91 10.79
C ILE A 442 11.63 13.41 10.25
N ASP A 443 11.63 13.03 8.98
CA ASP A 443 10.64 12.13 8.39
C ASP A 443 11.06 10.70 8.81
N LEU A 444 10.21 9.94 9.51
CA LEU A 444 10.55 8.62 10.07
C LEU A 444 10.55 7.50 9.00
N THR A 445 10.76 7.85 7.72
CA THR A 445 10.86 6.92 6.58
C THR A 445 12.09 6.04 6.61
#